data_AF-A0A971X6K9-F1
#
_entry.id   AF-A0A971X6K9-F1
#
_cell.length_a   1.000
_cell.length_b   1.000
_cell.length_c   1.000
_cell.angle_alpha   90.00
_cell.angle_beta   90.00
_cell.angle_gamma   90.00
#
_symmetry.space_group_name_H-M   'P 1'
#
loop_
_entity.id
_entity.type
_entity.pdbx_description
1 polymer ?
#
loop_
_entity_poly.entity_id
_entity_poly.type
_entity_poly.pdbx_seq_one_letter_code
_entity_poly.pdbx_strand_id
1 'polypeptide(L)'
;MKKKKQDLTKEKPAGTIEAGNNIYRVFVEDIPSEGVGYYSAVTGPDHPAGDWRSILFGGSFGSPGTSFNTIRSYTTMTDYTIDSSAESEPPFTKFDINPFGTTFPIGTTGARTTYVLPGPPTTPDALIIVQDVNVIGTSFEDSYVLVRVEVTNNNNVDTRIGIRYLWDTIIGEDDGPTMQTILPAGNVLTNETEFVQPQFEAFQIADNDSNPNPPTFIVYGTAAGIDTINTGIPPSLIQYVSWFNSSFTAFCYTIDPEFNIASPPENDSAVLLYWGHNEDTAVVLDANGGSFSREAALFATRPGIISPLINNNICIKVNRIFDICRQEVTKTKTLHISSLKYGTLLGCRIKQSHCSVIKTSEPDTVSGVKIQVALNVEYRIKVHGRIIHILKPIYFTATANLAIPEGSSVSCEIQNPTCESTVIEGGKVQTTVNAFIQLESSGIDRIVIPFVAGCPIGLCPVNTNGAEAGNESDNDTDANDGKADDVELTDSEKDTADLKDES
;
A
#
# COMPACT_ATOMS: atom_id res chain seq x y z
N MET A 1 -21.85 -44.06 6.68
CA MET A 1 -20.45 -44.04 6.18
C MET A 1 -20.04 -42.60 5.94
N LYS A 2 -19.13 -42.05 6.76
CA LYS A 2 -18.54 -40.71 6.55
C LYS A 2 -17.56 -40.79 5.38
N LYS A 3 -17.78 -40.02 4.31
CA LYS A 3 -16.78 -39.83 3.25
C LYS A 3 -15.58 -39.12 3.88
N LYS A 4 -14.44 -39.81 3.98
CA LYS A 4 -13.14 -39.17 4.24
C LYS A 4 -12.88 -38.22 3.07
N LYS A 5 -12.67 -36.94 3.39
CA LYS A 5 -12.10 -35.96 2.47
C LYS A 5 -10.71 -36.48 2.15
N GLN A 6 -10.51 -36.91 0.91
CA GLN A 6 -9.23 -37.40 0.42
C GLN A 6 -8.38 -36.15 0.20
N ASP A 7 -7.41 -35.97 1.07
CA ASP A 7 -6.39 -34.94 0.95
C ASP A 7 -5.55 -35.32 -0.27
N LEU A 8 -5.79 -34.64 -1.39
CA LEU A 8 -5.00 -34.80 -2.60
C LEU A 8 -3.69 -34.03 -2.38
N THR A 9 -2.75 -34.66 -1.68
CA THR A 9 -1.35 -34.25 -1.75
C THR A 9 -0.92 -34.40 -3.21
N LYS A 10 -0.84 -33.30 -3.96
CA LYS A 10 -0.27 -33.26 -5.32
C LYS A 10 1.12 -33.89 -5.23
N GLU A 11 1.30 -34.98 -5.95
CA GLU A 11 2.57 -35.72 -5.95
C GLU A 11 3.61 -34.88 -6.67
N LYS A 12 4.75 -34.68 -6.00
CA LYS A 12 5.85 -33.85 -6.47
C LYS A 12 6.45 -34.44 -7.77
N PRO A 13 6.79 -33.62 -8.77
CA PRO A 13 7.58 -34.10 -9.91
C PRO A 13 8.88 -34.74 -9.42
N ALA A 14 9.22 -35.92 -9.95
CA ALA A 14 10.54 -36.49 -9.68
C ALA A 14 11.60 -35.50 -10.19
N GLY A 15 12.62 -35.19 -9.38
CA GLY A 15 13.67 -34.26 -9.78
C GLY A 15 13.60 -32.84 -9.25
N THR A 16 12.53 -32.48 -8.56
CA THR A 16 12.46 -31.16 -7.92
C THR A 16 12.90 -31.28 -6.46
N ILE A 17 13.40 -30.21 -5.83
CA ILE A 17 13.51 -30.07 -4.37
C ILE A 17 12.41 -29.12 -3.91
N GLU A 18 11.58 -29.56 -2.96
CA GLU A 18 10.59 -28.72 -2.28
C GLU A 18 11.13 -28.38 -0.89
N ALA A 19 11.12 -27.11 -0.53
CA ALA A 19 11.55 -26.62 0.77
C ALA A 19 10.78 -25.34 1.14
N GLY A 20 10.84 -24.94 2.40
CA GLY A 20 10.23 -23.70 2.86
C GLY A 20 9.75 -23.74 4.31
N ASN A 21 8.74 -22.93 4.60
CA ASN A 21 8.04 -22.90 5.87
C ASN A 21 6.51 -22.96 5.64
N ASN A 22 5.71 -22.69 6.66
CA ASN A 22 4.26 -22.73 6.51
C ASN A 22 3.67 -21.52 5.75
N ILE A 23 4.48 -20.49 5.48
CA ILE A 23 4.05 -19.24 4.83
C ILE A 23 4.41 -19.27 3.34
N TYR A 24 5.58 -19.81 2.98
CA TYR A 24 6.01 -19.98 1.60
C TYR A 24 6.68 -21.33 1.39
N ARG A 25 6.60 -21.83 0.15
CA ARG A 25 7.40 -22.96 -0.32
C ARG A 25 8.08 -22.59 -1.63
N VAL A 26 9.25 -23.17 -1.84
CA VAL A 26 10.05 -23.03 -3.05
C VAL A 26 10.31 -24.39 -3.66
N PHE A 27 10.39 -24.41 -4.99
CA PHE A 27 10.65 -25.59 -5.80
C PHE A 27 11.87 -25.31 -6.67
N VAL A 28 12.87 -26.20 -6.66
CA VAL A 28 14.10 -26.03 -7.46
C VAL A 28 14.44 -27.31 -8.19
N GLU A 29 14.75 -27.23 -9.48
CA GLU A 29 15.12 -28.39 -10.30
C GLU A 29 16.50 -28.97 -9.91
N ASP A 30 16.56 -30.29 -9.76
CA ASP A 30 17.74 -31.05 -9.34
C ASP A 30 18.18 -32.15 -10.33
N ILE A 31 17.44 -32.39 -11.42
CA ILE A 31 17.84 -33.34 -12.47
C ILE A 31 18.88 -32.71 -13.39
N PRO A 32 20.10 -33.27 -13.47
CA PRO A 32 21.09 -32.88 -14.47
C PRO A 32 20.50 -32.98 -15.87
N SER A 33 20.73 -31.96 -16.70
CA SER A 33 20.22 -31.83 -18.09
C SER A 33 18.73 -31.50 -18.28
N GLU A 34 17.94 -31.40 -17.22
CA GLU A 34 16.53 -30.94 -17.28
C GLU A 34 16.36 -29.51 -16.74
N GLY A 35 17.45 -28.73 -16.71
CA GLY A 35 17.41 -27.34 -16.25
C GLY A 35 17.71 -27.17 -14.77
N VAL A 36 18.80 -27.79 -14.28
CA VAL A 36 19.25 -27.70 -12.88
C VAL A 36 19.29 -26.24 -12.46
N GLY A 37 18.54 -25.88 -11.42
CA GLY A 37 18.47 -24.51 -10.92
C GLY A 37 17.34 -23.66 -11.48
N TYR A 38 16.45 -24.18 -12.35
CA TYR A 38 15.12 -23.58 -12.49
C TYR A 38 14.45 -23.53 -11.12
N TYR A 39 13.69 -22.47 -10.87
CA TYR A 39 12.98 -22.33 -9.60
C TYR A 39 11.57 -21.79 -9.76
N SER A 40 10.75 -22.02 -8.73
CA SER A 40 9.43 -21.41 -8.58
C SER A 40 9.08 -21.28 -7.10
N ALA A 41 8.03 -20.54 -6.78
CA ALA A 41 7.60 -20.28 -5.42
C ALA A 41 6.09 -20.20 -5.30
N VAL A 42 5.59 -20.55 -4.13
CA VAL A 42 4.16 -20.61 -3.82
C VAL A 42 3.90 -20.21 -2.38
N THR A 43 2.70 -19.72 -2.08
CA THR A 43 2.24 -19.54 -0.69
C THR A 43 2.00 -20.89 -0.01
N GLY A 44 2.29 -20.95 1.28
CA GLY A 44 2.06 -22.10 2.15
C GLY A 44 0.71 -22.06 2.88
N PRO A 45 0.42 -23.09 3.69
CA PRO A 45 -0.89 -23.31 4.29
C PRO A 45 -1.31 -22.25 5.31
N ASP A 46 -0.35 -21.59 5.95
CA ASP A 46 -0.61 -20.55 6.95
C ASP A 46 -0.60 -19.14 6.33
N HIS A 47 -0.41 -19.02 5.00
CA HIS A 47 -0.40 -17.73 4.31
C HIS A 47 -1.80 -17.10 4.21
N PRO A 48 -2.01 -15.81 4.54
CA PRO A 48 -3.33 -15.16 4.51
C PRO A 48 -4.03 -15.13 3.13
N ALA A 49 -3.27 -15.21 2.04
CA ALA A 49 -3.82 -15.32 0.67
C ALA A 49 -4.33 -16.74 0.31
N GLY A 50 -4.15 -17.71 1.22
CA GLY A 50 -4.46 -19.11 1.01
C GLY A 50 -3.24 -19.94 0.60
N ASP A 51 -3.39 -21.25 0.69
CA ASP A 51 -2.38 -22.24 0.31
C ASP A 51 -2.27 -22.39 -1.21
N TRP A 52 -1.08 -22.74 -1.70
CA TRP A 52 -0.81 -23.05 -3.10
C TRP A 52 -1.13 -21.93 -4.11
N ARG A 53 -0.96 -20.65 -3.73
CA ARG A 53 -0.99 -19.52 -4.67
C ARG A 53 0.38 -19.27 -5.26
N SER A 54 0.52 -19.38 -6.58
CA SER A 54 1.78 -19.12 -7.27
C SER A 54 2.30 -17.73 -6.95
N ILE A 55 3.59 -17.62 -6.64
CA ILE A 55 4.32 -16.36 -6.58
C ILE A 55 5.11 -16.18 -7.87
N LEU A 56 5.64 -17.30 -8.37
CA LEU A 56 6.20 -17.45 -9.68
C LEU A 56 5.43 -18.55 -10.41
N PHE A 57 5.40 -18.50 -11.74
CA PHE A 57 4.74 -19.52 -12.55
C PHE A 57 5.25 -20.93 -12.23
N GLY A 58 4.36 -21.91 -12.33
CA GLY A 58 4.63 -23.30 -11.96
C GLY A 58 4.56 -23.60 -10.46
N GLY A 59 4.49 -22.59 -9.58
CA GLY A 59 4.53 -22.76 -8.13
C GLY A 59 3.34 -23.55 -7.58
N SER A 60 2.13 -23.28 -8.08
CA SER A 60 0.91 -24.03 -7.72
C SER A 60 0.90 -25.50 -8.18
N PHE A 61 1.84 -25.89 -9.04
CA PHE A 61 2.06 -27.26 -9.50
C PHE A 61 3.33 -27.89 -8.92
N GLY A 62 4.13 -27.12 -8.17
CA GLY A 62 5.44 -27.57 -7.70
C GLY A 62 6.41 -27.88 -8.85
N SER A 63 6.24 -27.20 -9.98
CA SER A 63 6.98 -27.46 -11.22
C SER A 63 7.80 -26.22 -11.58
N PRO A 64 9.09 -26.17 -11.20
CA PRO A 64 9.98 -25.14 -11.73
C PRO A 64 10.17 -25.33 -13.25
N GLY A 65 10.53 -24.27 -13.97
CA GLY A 65 10.82 -24.40 -15.41
C GLY A 65 10.88 -23.10 -16.20
N THR A 66 10.36 -22.00 -15.64
CA THR A 66 10.21 -20.75 -16.38
C THR A 66 10.90 -19.55 -15.73
N SER A 67 11.26 -19.64 -14.45
CA SER A 67 12.14 -18.66 -13.78
C SER A 67 13.55 -19.19 -13.62
N PHE A 68 14.53 -18.42 -14.07
CA PHE A 68 15.95 -18.80 -14.08
C PHE A 68 16.86 -17.57 -14.06
N ASN A 69 18.16 -17.82 -13.90
CA ASN A 69 19.17 -16.78 -13.85
C ASN A 69 20.20 -16.97 -14.97
N THR A 70 20.77 -15.87 -15.44
CA THR A 70 21.85 -15.87 -16.44
C THR A 70 23.02 -15.02 -15.95
N ILE A 71 24.24 -15.52 -16.16
CA ILE A 71 25.48 -14.79 -15.87
C ILE A 71 26.14 -14.39 -17.19
N ARG A 72 26.40 -13.10 -17.38
CA ARG A 72 27.17 -12.60 -18.52
C ARG A 72 28.62 -12.38 -18.11
N SER A 73 29.57 -12.84 -18.92
CA SER A 73 30.98 -12.46 -18.83
C SER A 73 31.33 -11.51 -19.97
N TYR A 74 31.62 -10.26 -19.62
CA TYR A 74 32.12 -9.25 -20.56
C TYR A 74 33.58 -9.51 -20.95
N THR A 75 34.32 -10.29 -20.14
CA THR A 75 35.72 -10.64 -20.42
C THR A 75 35.84 -11.64 -21.56
N THR A 76 35.00 -12.67 -21.59
CA THR A 76 35.02 -13.72 -22.61
C THR A 76 33.89 -13.59 -23.65
N MET A 77 33.03 -12.58 -23.51
CA MET A 77 31.83 -12.39 -24.33
C MET A 77 30.92 -13.64 -24.30
N THR A 78 30.63 -14.16 -23.10
CA THR A 78 29.84 -15.39 -22.92
C THR A 78 28.62 -15.15 -22.02
N ASP A 79 27.46 -15.65 -22.42
CA ASP A 79 26.27 -15.73 -21.56
C ASP A 79 26.07 -17.18 -21.07
N TYR A 80 26.14 -17.35 -19.76
CA TYR A 80 25.99 -18.62 -19.05
C TYR A 80 24.55 -18.79 -18.58
N THR A 81 23.77 -19.64 -19.26
CA THR A 81 22.36 -19.87 -18.96
C THR A 81 22.03 -21.36 -18.95
N ILE A 82 20.97 -21.71 -18.22
CA ILE A 82 20.40 -23.08 -18.21
C ILE A 82 19.31 -23.25 -19.28
N ASP A 83 18.77 -22.16 -19.83
CA ASP A 83 17.75 -22.28 -20.85
C ASP A 83 18.38 -22.52 -22.22
N SER A 84 18.02 -23.67 -22.81
CA SER A 84 18.45 -24.05 -24.15
C SER A 84 17.84 -23.18 -25.24
N SER A 85 16.69 -22.55 -24.99
CA SER A 85 15.92 -21.76 -25.95
C SER A 85 16.39 -20.32 -26.05
N ALA A 86 16.93 -19.77 -24.96
CA ALA A 86 17.51 -18.44 -24.90
C ALA A 86 18.63 -18.24 -25.93
N GLU A 87 18.71 -17.09 -26.60
CA GLU A 87 19.75 -16.78 -27.58
C GLU A 87 20.59 -15.57 -27.15
N SER A 88 21.89 -15.61 -27.43
CA SER A 88 22.79 -14.49 -27.16
C SER A 88 22.89 -13.56 -28.36
N GLU A 89 22.87 -12.26 -28.11
CA GLU A 89 23.14 -11.26 -29.13
C GLU A 89 24.66 -11.14 -29.40
N PRO A 90 25.11 -11.10 -30.68
CA PRO A 90 26.50 -10.84 -30.99
C PRO A 90 27.00 -9.52 -30.35
N PRO A 91 28.25 -9.47 -29.84
CA PRO A 91 29.31 -10.46 -29.98
C PRO A 91 29.28 -11.59 -28.94
N PHE A 92 28.28 -11.67 -28.08
CA PHE A 92 28.20 -12.69 -27.04
C PHE A 92 27.83 -14.06 -27.61
N THR A 93 28.36 -15.11 -26.98
CA THR A 93 27.98 -16.49 -27.28
C THR A 93 27.29 -17.14 -26.09
N LYS A 94 26.24 -17.91 -26.33
CA LYS A 94 25.58 -18.73 -25.31
C LYS A 94 26.46 -19.91 -24.90
N PHE A 95 26.52 -20.19 -23.60
CA PHE A 95 27.10 -21.39 -23.03
C PHE A 95 26.11 -22.06 -22.05
N ASP A 96 25.79 -23.33 -22.29
CA ASP A 96 24.90 -24.12 -21.43
C ASP A 96 25.65 -24.56 -20.16
N ILE A 97 25.20 -24.07 -19.01
CA ILE A 97 25.79 -24.43 -17.70
C ILE A 97 25.16 -25.65 -17.05
N ASN A 98 24.06 -26.19 -17.57
CA ASN A 98 23.37 -27.34 -16.96
C ASN A 98 24.28 -28.53 -16.64
N PRO A 99 25.21 -28.95 -17.53
CA PRO A 99 26.07 -30.10 -17.26
C PRO A 99 27.04 -29.89 -16.08
N PHE A 100 27.20 -28.65 -15.61
CA PHE A 100 28.11 -28.27 -14.53
C PHE A 100 27.38 -28.00 -13.21
N GLY A 101 26.04 -28.08 -13.20
CA GLY A 101 25.18 -27.78 -12.06
C GLY A 101 24.90 -28.98 -11.17
N THR A 102 24.83 -28.74 -9.86
CA THR A 102 24.27 -29.69 -8.88
C THR A 102 23.40 -28.95 -7.87
N THR A 103 22.25 -29.50 -7.51
CA THR A 103 21.33 -28.90 -6.53
C THR A 103 21.25 -29.74 -5.25
N PHE A 104 21.32 -29.09 -4.09
CA PHE A 104 21.20 -29.73 -2.78
C PHE A 104 20.29 -28.91 -1.84
N PRO A 105 19.57 -29.53 -0.88
CA PRO A 105 18.78 -28.80 0.09
C PRO A 105 19.63 -27.92 1.02
N ILE A 106 19.15 -26.72 1.33
CA ILE A 106 19.65 -25.87 2.41
C ILE A 106 18.77 -26.11 3.64
N GLY A 107 19.09 -27.16 4.39
CA GLY A 107 18.24 -27.60 5.50
C GLY A 107 16.83 -27.94 5.01
N THR A 108 15.80 -27.32 5.62
CA THR A 108 14.38 -27.49 5.23
C THR A 108 13.80 -26.25 4.55
N THR A 109 14.56 -25.17 4.45
CA THR A 109 14.02 -23.84 4.08
C THR A 109 14.24 -23.50 2.60
N GLY A 110 15.19 -24.14 1.94
CA GLY A 110 15.54 -23.83 0.55
C GLY A 110 16.39 -24.90 -0.14
N ALA A 111 16.92 -24.53 -1.29
CA ALA A 111 17.87 -25.31 -2.06
C ALA A 111 19.00 -24.44 -2.61
N ARG A 112 20.17 -25.04 -2.76
CA ARG A 112 21.39 -24.47 -3.31
C ARG A 112 21.74 -25.19 -4.58
N THR A 113 21.81 -24.46 -5.68
CA THR A 113 22.41 -24.93 -6.93
C THR A 113 23.83 -24.38 -7.05
N THR A 114 24.80 -25.22 -7.34
CA THR A 114 26.19 -24.83 -7.57
C THR A 114 26.63 -25.28 -8.95
N TYR A 115 27.10 -24.34 -9.77
CA TYR A 115 27.74 -24.59 -11.06
C TYR A 115 29.25 -24.37 -10.93
N VAL A 116 30.04 -25.39 -11.29
CA VAL A 116 31.51 -25.32 -11.24
C VAL A 116 32.06 -25.35 -12.66
N LEU A 117 32.46 -24.18 -13.16
CA LEU A 117 33.06 -24.03 -14.49
C LEU A 117 34.60 -24.11 -14.35
N PRO A 118 35.26 -25.13 -14.93
CA PRO A 118 36.70 -25.38 -14.71
C PRO A 118 37.66 -24.45 -15.49
N GLY A 119 37.15 -23.66 -16.43
CA GLY A 119 37.94 -22.81 -17.32
C GLY A 119 38.37 -23.49 -18.63
N PRO A 120 39.13 -22.77 -19.48
CA PRO A 120 39.54 -23.27 -20.77
C PRO A 120 40.43 -24.53 -20.66
N PRO A 121 40.29 -25.49 -21.60
CA PRO A 121 39.48 -25.42 -22.81
C PRO A 121 38.02 -25.85 -22.63
N THR A 122 37.58 -26.24 -21.43
CA THR A 122 36.26 -26.85 -21.21
C THR A 122 35.15 -25.79 -21.14
N THR A 123 35.38 -24.69 -20.43
CA THR A 123 34.47 -23.55 -20.34
C THR A 123 35.23 -22.26 -20.67
N PRO A 124 34.59 -21.19 -21.18
CA PRO A 124 35.31 -19.96 -21.50
C PRO A 124 35.95 -19.28 -20.28
N ASP A 125 35.27 -19.30 -19.12
CA ASP A 125 35.77 -18.80 -17.84
C ASP A 125 35.85 -19.92 -16.80
N ALA A 126 36.72 -19.76 -15.80
CA ALA A 126 36.75 -20.54 -14.57
C ALA A 126 35.97 -19.83 -13.47
N LEU A 127 34.68 -20.16 -13.32
CA LEU A 127 33.77 -19.54 -12.34
C LEU A 127 33.14 -20.60 -11.43
N ILE A 128 32.85 -20.21 -10.19
CA ILE A 128 31.88 -20.92 -9.35
C ILE A 128 30.67 -20.03 -9.19
N ILE A 129 29.49 -20.52 -9.59
CA ILE A 129 28.23 -19.81 -9.47
C ILE A 129 27.37 -20.58 -8.46
N VAL A 130 26.96 -19.92 -7.38
CA VAL A 130 26.11 -20.46 -6.34
C VAL A 130 24.79 -19.71 -6.35
N GLN A 131 23.68 -20.43 -6.58
CA GLN A 131 22.32 -19.92 -6.49
C GLN A 131 21.63 -20.53 -5.28
N ASP A 132 21.18 -19.70 -4.36
CA ASP A 132 20.34 -20.09 -3.24
C ASP A 132 18.91 -19.59 -3.48
N VAL A 133 17.93 -20.49 -3.40
CA VAL A 133 16.51 -20.14 -3.38
C VAL A 133 15.96 -20.64 -2.05
N ASN A 134 15.60 -19.72 -1.16
CA ASN A 134 15.35 -20.03 0.24
C ASN A 134 14.18 -19.23 0.80
N VAL A 135 13.42 -19.83 1.71
CA VAL A 135 12.41 -19.11 2.49
C VAL A 135 13.04 -18.65 3.81
N ILE A 136 12.99 -17.34 4.05
CA ILE A 136 13.39 -16.71 5.31
C ILE A 136 12.14 -16.50 6.17
N GLY A 137 12.31 -16.41 7.48
CA GLY A 137 11.24 -16.15 8.45
C GLY A 137 10.50 -17.39 8.93
N THR A 138 9.53 -17.18 9.82
CA THR A 138 8.74 -18.24 10.46
C THR A 138 7.25 -17.92 10.57
N SER A 139 6.85 -16.65 10.40
CA SER A 139 5.47 -16.18 10.43
C SER A 139 5.17 -15.28 9.23
N PHE A 140 3.90 -14.91 9.04
CA PHE A 140 3.51 -14.05 7.91
C PHE A 140 4.22 -12.69 7.94
N GLU A 141 4.53 -12.19 9.13
CA GLU A 141 5.11 -10.88 9.36
C GLU A 141 6.59 -10.78 8.98
N ASP A 142 7.33 -11.90 8.97
CA ASP A 142 8.77 -11.91 8.75
C ASP A 142 9.21 -12.83 7.59
N SER A 143 8.28 -13.56 6.97
CA SER A 143 8.62 -14.52 5.93
C SER A 143 8.69 -13.91 4.55
N TYR A 144 9.65 -14.37 3.75
CA TYR A 144 9.79 -14.03 2.33
C TYR A 144 10.63 -15.09 1.61
N VAL A 145 10.48 -15.17 0.30
CA VAL A 145 11.33 -15.97 -0.60
C VAL A 145 12.53 -15.12 -0.97
N LEU A 146 13.74 -15.63 -0.77
CA LEU A 146 15.00 -14.99 -1.11
C LEU A 146 15.69 -15.78 -2.22
N VAL A 147 16.05 -15.09 -3.31
CA VAL A 147 16.91 -15.61 -4.38
C VAL A 147 18.24 -14.90 -4.29
N ARG A 148 19.32 -15.63 -4.04
CA ARG A 148 20.69 -15.11 -3.97
C ARG A 148 21.58 -15.81 -4.97
N VAL A 149 22.37 -15.05 -5.72
CA VAL A 149 23.41 -15.56 -6.62
C VAL A 149 24.75 -14.99 -6.20
N GLU A 150 25.72 -15.87 -6.00
CA GLU A 150 27.12 -15.54 -5.75
C GLU A 150 27.99 -16.09 -6.87
N VAL A 151 28.84 -15.25 -7.45
CA VAL A 151 29.80 -15.65 -8.49
C VAL A 151 31.21 -15.42 -7.95
N THR A 152 32.04 -16.46 -8.01
CA THR A 152 33.46 -16.43 -7.65
C THR A 152 34.31 -16.65 -8.89
N ASN A 153 35.26 -15.75 -9.12
CA ASN A 153 36.21 -15.81 -10.22
C ASN A 153 37.44 -16.64 -9.85
N ASN A 154 37.60 -17.82 -10.46
CA ASN A 154 38.78 -18.66 -10.34
C ASN A 154 39.74 -18.53 -11.54
N ASN A 155 39.47 -17.60 -12.46
CA ASN A 155 40.43 -17.28 -13.51
C ASN A 155 41.69 -16.65 -12.91
N ASN A 156 42.78 -16.68 -13.68
CA ASN A 156 44.03 -15.98 -13.35
C ASN A 156 44.05 -14.51 -13.82
N VAL A 157 42.93 -14.01 -14.33
CA VAL A 157 42.70 -12.62 -14.74
C VAL A 157 41.41 -12.10 -14.13
N ASP A 158 41.30 -10.79 -13.99
CA ASP A 158 40.08 -10.15 -13.50
C ASP A 158 38.94 -10.40 -14.51
N THR A 159 37.77 -10.75 -14.01
CA THR A 159 36.60 -11.06 -14.84
C THR A 159 35.51 -10.01 -14.59
N ARG A 160 34.98 -9.43 -15.66
CA ARG A 160 33.86 -8.48 -15.60
C ARG A 160 32.57 -9.22 -15.88
N ILE A 161 31.62 -9.18 -14.95
CA ILE A 161 30.37 -9.94 -15.06
C ILE A 161 29.11 -9.08 -14.95
N GLY A 162 28.00 -9.62 -15.43
CA GLY A 162 26.64 -9.21 -15.13
C GLY A 162 25.80 -10.41 -14.67
N ILE A 163 24.75 -10.15 -13.90
CA ILE A 163 23.78 -11.14 -13.41
C ILE A 163 22.39 -10.66 -13.83
N ARG A 164 21.59 -11.54 -14.42
CA ARG A 164 20.17 -11.34 -14.73
C ARG A 164 19.34 -12.38 -13.99
N TYR A 165 18.33 -11.94 -13.26
CA TYR A 165 17.23 -12.80 -12.81
C TYR A 165 16.06 -12.62 -13.77
N LEU A 166 15.43 -13.72 -14.16
CA LEU A 166 14.15 -13.74 -14.87
C LEU A 166 13.12 -14.40 -13.97
N TRP A 167 12.11 -13.62 -13.58
CA TRP A 167 10.99 -14.06 -12.77
C TRP A 167 9.72 -14.07 -13.61
N ASP A 168 9.25 -15.27 -13.91
CA ASP A 168 7.98 -15.52 -14.59
C ASP A 168 6.83 -15.38 -13.60
N THR A 169 5.90 -14.45 -13.88
CA THR A 169 4.89 -14.04 -12.91
C THR A 169 3.49 -14.46 -13.34
N ILE A 170 2.79 -15.13 -12.43
CA ILE A 170 1.36 -15.43 -12.54
C ILE A 170 0.68 -15.15 -11.22
N ILE A 171 -0.41 -14.39 -11.24
CA ILE A 171 -1.19 -14.06 -10.05
C ILE A 171 -2.61 -14.61 -10.23
N GLY A 172 -2.92 -15.67 -9.49
CA GLY A 172 -4.22 -16.33 -9.60
C GLY A 172 -4.31 -17.10 -10.91
N GLU A 173 -5.16 -16.63 -11.83
CA GLU A 173 -5.33 -17.20 -13.18
C GLU A 173 -4.80 -16.24 -14.27
N ASP A 174 -4.23 -15.09 -13.87
CA ASP A 174 -3.71 -14.06 -14.76
C ASP A 174 -2.19 -14.25 -14.95
N ASP A 175 -1.79 -14.60 -16.17
CA ASP A 175 -0.39 -14.78 -16.62
C ASP A 175 0.25 -13.47 -17.08
N GLY A 176 -0.54 -12.40 -17.25
CA GLY A 176 -0.08 -11.06 -17.57
C GLY A 176 -0.35 -10.07 -16.45
N PRO A 177 -0.02 -10.35 -15.18
CA PRO A 177 -0.36 -9.43 -14.10
C PRO A 177 0.38 -8.09 -14.26
N THR A 178 -0.31 -6.99 -13.94
CA THR A 178 0.28 -5.65 -13.92
C THR A 178 1.39 -5.46 -12.90
N MET A 179 2.31 -4.53 -13.16
CA MET A 179 3.34 -4.09 -12.21
C MET A 179 3.10 -2.65 -11.72
N GLN A 180 3.48 -2.34 -10.48
CA GLN A 180 3.53 -0.97 -9.97
C GLN A 180 4.74 -0.79 -9.04
N THR A 181 5.50 0.29 -9.18
CA THR A 181 6.60 0.61 -8.25
C THR A 181 6.06 1.06 -6.90
N ILE A 182 6.79 0.78 -5.83
CA ILE A 182 6.42 1.06 -4.44
C ILE A 182 7.56 1.81 -3.76
N LEU A 183 7.20 2.85 -3.01
CA LEU A 183 8.11 3.73 -2.29
C LEU A 183 9.23 4.31 -3.20
N PRO A 184 8.91 5.29 -4.08
CA PRO A 184 7.59 5.92 -4.25
C PRO A 184 6.61 5.10 -5.09
N ALA A 185 5.32 5.25 -4.80
CA ALA A 185 4.26 4.61 -5.57
C ALA A 185 4.18 5.21 -6.98
N GLY A 186 4.31 4.35 -8.00
CA GLY A 186 4.21 4.73 -9.42
C GLY A 186 2.82 4.51 -10.01
N ASN A 187 2.70 4.65 -11.33
CA ASN A 187 1.50 4.22 -12.05
C ASN A 187 1.46 2.68 -12.14
N VAL A 188 0.26 2.13 -12.32
CA VAL A 188 0.10 0.72 -12.72
C VAL A 188 0.52 0.60 -14.18
N LEU A 189 1.38 -0.37 -14.45
CA LEU A 189 2.01 -0.62 -15.74
C LEU A 189 1.37 -1.85 -16.39
N THR A 190 0.99 -1.69 -17.64
CA THR A 190 0.49 -2.76 -18.52
C THR A 190 1.43 -3.04 -19.68
N ASN A 191 2.30 -2.09 -20.00
CA ASN A 191 3.23 -2.15 -21.12
C ASN A 191 4.63 -2.45 -20.63
N GLU A 192 5.48 -2.98 -21.51
CA GLU A 192 6.87 -3.18 -21.18
C GLU A 192 7.51 -1.87 -20.73
N THR A 193 8.25 -1.93 -19.62
CA THR A 193 8.78 -0.73 -18.97
C THR A 193 10.13 -1.06 -18.36
N GLU A 194 11.07 -0.13 -18.47
CA GLU A 194 12.39 -0.27 -17.88
C GLU A 194 12.70 0.82 -16.85
N PHE A 195 13.48 0.45 -15.86
CA PHE A 195 13.94 1.30 -14.78
C PHE A 195 15.45 1.19 -14.65
N VAL A 196 16.16 2.13 -15.28
CA VAL A 196 17.62 2.24 -15.14
C VAL A 196 17.93 2.83 -13.76
N GLN A 197 18.78 2.15 -12.99
CA GLN A 197 19.13 2.51 -11.61
C GLN A 197 17.88 2.83 -10.77
N PRO A 198 16.97 1.85 -10.54
CA PRO A 198 15.71 2.05 -9.84
C PRO A 198 15.92 2.74 -8.49
N GLN A 199 15.16 3.81 -8.27
CA GLN A 199 15.16 4.59 -7.02
C GLN A 199 14.01 4.22 -6.08
N PHE A 200 13.18 3.25 -6.47
CA PHE A 200 12.09 2.72 -5.65
C PHE A 200 12.56 1.52 -4.83
N GLU A 201 11.97 1.34 -3.64
CA GLU A 201 12.37 0.29 -2.71
C GLU A 201 11.88 -1.11 -3.15
N ALA A 202 10.67 -1.17 -3.68
CA ALA A 202 10.00 -2.41 -4.09
C ALA A 202 9.08 -2.19 -5.28
N PHE A 203 8.57 -3.26 -5.84
CA PHE A 203 7.47 -3.25 -6.80
C PHE A 203 6.42 -4.27 -6.39
N GLN A 204 5.19 -4.08 -6.85
CA GLN A 204 4.11 -5.04 -6.71
C GLN A 204 3.69 -5.58 -8.07
N ILE A 205 3.25 -6.84 -8.07
CA ILE A 205 2.66 -7.57 -9.18
C ILE A 205 1.27 -8.03 -8.74
N ALA A 206 0.26 -7.73 -9.54
CA ALA A 206 -1.13 -7.95 -9.19
C ALA A 206 -1.96 -8.27 -10.44
N ASP A 207 -2.82 -9.27 -10.33
CA ASP A 207 -3.77 -9.63 -11.38
C ASP A 207 -4.73 -8.48 -11.66
N ASN A 208 -5.01 -8.27 -12.93
CA ASN A 208 -5.89 -7.23 -13.45
C ASN A 208 -6.97 -7.80 -14.37
N ASP A 209 -6.91 -9.08 -14.71
CA ASP A 209 -7.94 -9.77 -15.47
C ASP A 209 -8.27 -11.17 -14.95
N SER A 210 -9.07 -11.92 -15.71
CA SER A 210 -9.41 -13.33 -15.44
C SER A 210 -10.12 -13.61 -14.10
N ASN A 211 -10.52 -12.56 -13.37
CA ASN A 211 -11.29 -12.67 -12.13
C ASN A 211 -12.25 -11.46 -11.96
N PRO A 212 -13.38 -11.63 -11.22
CA PRO A 212 -14.41 -10.61 -11.14
C PRO A 212 -14.08 -9.44 -10.20
N ASN A 213 -13.07 -9.58 -9.32
CA ASN A 213 -12.73 -8.57 -8.32
C ASN A 213 -11.20 -8.46 -8.13
N PRO A 214 -10.45 -8.03 -9.15
CA PRO A 214 -9.00 -7.92 -9.06
C PRO A 214 -8.58 -6.84 -8.03
N PRO A 215 -7.41 -7.00 -7.37
CA PRO A 215 -6.55 -8.17 -7.43
C PRO A 215 -7.02 -9.29 -6.49
N THR A 216 -6.75 -10.55 -6.82
CA THR A 216 -6.97 -11.73 -5.97
C THR A 216 -5.98 -11.77 -4.81
N PHE A 217 -4.72 -11.45 -5.07
CA PHE A 217 -3.65 -11.22 -4.09
C PHE A 217 -2.52 -10.44 -4.75
N ILE A 218 -1.57 -9.97 -3.96
CA ILE A 218 -0.49 -9.11 -4.43
C ILE A 218 0.83 -9.76 -4.07
N VAL A 219 1.72 -9.89 -5.05
CA VAL A 219 3.12 -10.27 -4.85
C VAL A 219 3.97 -9.00 -4.91
N TYR A 220 4.97 -8.91 -4.05
CA TYR A 220 5.95 -7.84 -4.05
C TYR A 220 7.33 -8.41 -4.34
N GLY A 221 8.13 -7.66 -5.09
CA GLY A 221 9.56 -7.90 -5.26
C GLY A 221 10.38 -6.72 -4.78
N THR A 222 11.56 -6.98 -4.22
CA THR A 222 12.51 -5.93 -3.80
C THR A 222 13.24 -5.34 -5.00
N ALA A 223 13.46 -4.03 -4.99
CA ALA A 223 14.36 -3.33 -5.92
C ALA A 223 15.57 -2.79 -5.16
N ALA A 224 15.49 -1.56 -4.62
CA ALA A 224 16.55 -1.02 -3.78
C ALA A 224 16.62 -1.64 -2.36
N GLY A 225 15.68 -2.54 -2.04
CA GLY A 225 15.50 -3.10 -0.71
C GLY A 225 14.52 -2.25 0.11
N ILE A 226 13.85 -2.89 1.05
CA ILE A 226 12.97 -2.24 2.04
C ILE A 226 13.64 -2.32 3.42
N ASP A 227 13.34 -1.40 4.34
CA ASP A 227 14.00 -1.34 5.66
C ASP A 227 14.09 -2.69 6.40
N THR A 228 13.09 -3.55 6.22
CA THR A 228 12.99 -4.87 6.87
C THR A 228 13.69 -6.00 6.11
N ILE A 229 13.96 -5.81 4.80
CA ILE A 229 14.64 -6.76 3.93
C ILE A 229 15.78 -6.04 3.21
N ASN A 230 16.96 -6.11 3.82
CA ASN A 230 18.17 -5.56 3.22
C ASN A 230 18.72 -6.53 2.18
N THR A 231 18.52 -6.20 0.90
CA THR A 231 19.07 -6.96 -0.24
C THR A 231 20.39 -6.39 -0.77
N GLY A 232 20.99 -5.45 -0.03
CA GLY A 232 22.28 -4.85 -0.35
C GLY A 232 22.21 -3.81 -1.46
N ILE A 233 22.96 -4.02 -2.54
CA ILE A 233 23.09 -3.05 -3.62
C ILE A 233 21.95 -3.24 -4.63
N PRO A 234 21.18 -2.19 -4.96
CA PRO A 234 20.07 -2.27 -5.90
C PRO A 234 20.50 -2.83 -7.27
N PRO A 235 19.57 -3.44 -8.03
CA PRO A 235 19.78 -3.72 -9.44
C PRO A 235 20.21 -2.46 -10.20
N SER A 236 21.08 -2.61 -11.18
CA SER A 236 21.43 -1.56 -12.13
C SER A 236 20.31 -1.29 -13.15
N LEU A 237 19.42 -2.26 -13.36
CA LEU A 237 18.27 -2.19 -14.26
C LEU A 237 17.19 -3.17 -13.76
N ILE A 238 15.92 -2.74 -13.79
CA ILE A 238 14.75 -3.62 -13.67
C ILE A 238 13.89 -3.43 -14.91
N GLN A 239 13.35 -4.51 -15.47
CA GLN A 239 12.41 -4.44 -16.59
C GLN A 239 11.15 -5.26 -16.28
N TYR A 240 9.99 -4.69 -16.63
CA TYR A 240 8.71 -5.37 -16.74
C TYR A 240 8.50 -5.70 -18.21
N VAL A 241 8.37 -6.98 -18.56
CA VAL A 241 8.55 -7.48 -19.94
C VAL A 241 7.61 -8.63 -20.25
N SER A 242 7.40 -8.93 -21.54
CA SER A 242 6.78 -10.19 -21.94
C SER A 242 7.65 -11.36 -21.49
N TRP A 243 7.08 -12.32 -20.77
CA TRP A 243 7.82 -13.54 -20.41
C TRP A 243 8.21 -14.30 -21.67
N PHE A 244 7.24 -14.51 -22.57
CA PHE A 244 7.45 -15.23 -23.82
C PHE A 244 8.66 -14.67 -24.58
N ASN A 245 8.69 -13.38 -24.89
CA ASN A 245 9.79 -12.79 -25.65
C ASN A 245 11.11 -12.76 -24.88
N SER A 246 11.08 -12.43 -23.58
CA SER A 246 12.29 -12.28 -22.78
C SER A 246 12.99 -13.60 -22.46
N SER A 247 12.23 -14.69 -22.31
CA SER A 247 12.76 -16.04 -22.07
C SER A 247 13.69 -16.50 -23.20
N PHE A 248 13.39 -16.12 -24.45
CA PHE A 248 14.24 -16.42 -25.62
C PHE A 248 15.50 -15.55 -25.72
N THR A 249 15.79 -14.67 -24.75
CA THR A 249 17.05 -13.92 -24.72
C THR A 249 17.95 -14.45 -23.61
N ALA A 250 19.25 -14.58 -23.87
CA ALA A 250 20.20 -15.05 -22.87
C ALA A 250 20.47 -13.98 -21.80
N PHE A 251 20.59 -12.69 -22.16
CA PHE A 251 20.85 -11.66 -21.15
C PHE A 251 20.20 -10.31 -21.51
N CYS A 252 20.61 -9.69 -22.63
CA CYS A 252 19.99 -8.45 -23.09
C CYS A 252 18.53 -8.67 -23.49
N TYR A 253 17.63 -7.83 -22.98
CA TYR A 253 16.29 -7.68 -23.50
C TYR A 253 16.05 -6.21 -23.82
N THR A 254 15.55 -5.95 -25.03
CA THR A 254 15.17 -4.60 -25.46
C THR A 254 13.65 -4.49 -25.35
N ILE A 255 13.17 -3.59 -24.51
CA ILE A 255 11.74 -3.36 -24.34
C ILE A 255 11.11 -2.69 -25.56
N ASP A 256 9.84 -2.99 -25.81
CA ASP A 256 8.94 -2.17 -26.62
C ASP A 256 7.93 -1.47 -25.70
N PRO A 257 8.09 -0.17 -25.40
CA PRO A 257 7.22 0.55 -24.47
C PRO A 257 5.76 0.66 -24.94
N GLU A 258 5.48 0.40 -26.22
CA GLU A 258 4.11 0.37 -26.75
C GLU A 258 3.48 -1.02 -26.66
N PHE A 259 4.25 -2.05 -26.32
CA PHE A 259 3.77 -3.43 -26.24
C PHE A 259 3.08 -3.69 -24.91
N ASN A 260 1.75 -3.89 -24.96
CA ASN A 260 0.95 -4.27 -23.81
C ASN A 260 1.06 -5.78 -23.57
N ILE A 261 1.58 -6.13 -22.40
CA ILE A 261 1.86 -7.51 -21.96
C ILE A 261 0.91 -7.97 -20.86
N ALA A 262 0.08 -7.05 -20.34
CA ALA A 262 -0.85 -7.29 -19.23
C ALA A 262 -2.31 -7.45 -19.67
N SER A 263 -2.51 -7.70 -20.96
CA SER A 263 -3.83 -7.91 -21.56
C SER A 263 -3.68 -8.75 -22.82
N PRO A 264 -4.74 -9.47 -23.24
CA PRO A 264 -4.73 -10.16 -24.52
C PRO A 264 -4.39 -9.23 -25.69
N PRO A 265 -3.64 -9.70 -26.70
CA PRO A 265 -3.38 -11.12 -26.98
C PRO A 265 -2.17 -11.74 -26.27
N GLU A 266 -1.29 -10.95 -25.65
CA GLU A 266 -0.07 -11.47 -25.00
C GLU A 266 -0.42 -12.07 -23.63
N ASN A 267 -0.83 -11.21 -22.69
CA ASN A 267 -1.17 -11.56 -21.30
C ASN A 267 -0.19 -12.55 -20.65
N ASP A 268 1.10 -12.28 -20.76
CA ASP A 268 2.18 -13.17 -20.35
C ASP A 268 3.41 -12.33 -19.95
N SER A 269 3.59 -12.09 -18.65
CA SER A 269 4.53 -11.08 -18.14
C SER A 269 5.57 -11.63 -17.17
N ALA A 270 6.74 -11.00 -17.18
CA ALA A 270 7.86 -11.31 -16.32
C ALA A 270 8.53 -10.05 -15.78
N VAL A 271 9.37 -10.23 -14.76
CA VAL A 271 10.27 -9.20 -14.25
C VAL A 271 11.72 -9.64 -14.41
N LEU A 272 12.53 -8.79 -15.03
CA LEU A 272 13.97 -8.97 -15.15
C LEU A 272 14.69 -8.06 -14.15
N LEU A 273 15.64 -8.60 -13.39
CA LEU A 273 16.49 -7.83 -12.48
C LEU A 273 17.96 -8.00 -12.88
N TYR A 274 18.68 -6.90 -13.05
CA TYR A 274 20.05 -6.92 -13.54
C TYR A 274 21.03 -6.24 -12.60
N TRP A 275 22.16 -6.89 -12.36
CA TRP A 275 23.37 -6.24 -11.82
C TRP A 275 24.47 -6.33 -12.87
N GLY A 276 24.97 -5.17 -13.32
CA GLY A 276 25.89 -5.14 -14.46
C GLY A 276 25.19 -5.44 -15.78
N HIS A 277 24.07 -4.77 -16.05
CA HIS A 277 23.29 -4.93 -17.29
C HIS A 277 24.07 -4.54 -18.56
N ASN A 278 25.13 -3.74 -18.43
CA ASN A 278 26.04 -3.39 -19.51
C ASN A 278 27.49 -3.36 -19.02
N GLU A 279 28.42 -3.15 -19.95
CA GLU A 279 29.86 -3.15 -19.66
C GLU A 279 30.25 -2.05 -18.64
N ASP A 280 29.63 -0.87 -18.70
CA ASP A 280 29.91 0.25 -17.79
C ASP A 280 29.50 -0.01 -16.34
N THR A 281 28.47 -0.84 -16.16
CA THR A 281 27.96 -1.26 -14.84
C THR A 281 28.46 -2.64 -14.43
N ALA A 282 29.29 -3.28 -15.26
CA ALA A 282 29.81 -4.61 -15.02
C ALA A 282 30.59 -4.69 -13.72
N VAL A 283 30.39 -5.79 -13.01
CA VAL A 283 31.05 -6.06 -11.74
C VAL A 283 32.42 -6.66 -12.02
N VAL A 284 33.47 -6.05 -11.49
CA VAL A 284 34.83 -6.60 -11.57
C VAL A 284 35.02 -7.61 -10.45
N LEU A 285 35.39 -8.85 -10.81
CA LEU A 285 35.83 -9.88 -9.89
C LEU A 285 37.34 -10.04 -10.01
N ASP A 286 38.06 -9.79 -8.92
CA ASP A 286 39.50 -9.99 -8.86
C ASP A 286 39.89 -11.43 -9.25
N ALA A 287 41.01 -11.57 -9.96
CA ALA A 287 41.59 -12.87 -10.29
C ALA A 287 41.84 -13.74 -9.04
N ASN A 288 41.76 -15.07 -9.20
CA ASN A 288 42.11 -16.07 -8.20
C ASN A 288 41.30 -16.01 -6.89
N GLY A 289 40.01 -15.72 -6.98
CA GLY A 289 39.05 -15.90 -5.88
C GLY A 289 38.20 -14.67 -5.55
N GLY A 290 38.25 -13.60 -6.34
CA GLY A 290 37.34 -12.47 -6.18
C GLY A 290 35.88 -12.90 -6.34
N SER A 291 34.99 -12.46 -5.46
CA SER A 291 33.58 -12.87 -5.47
C SER A 291 32.62 -11.71 -5.32
N PHE A 292 31.40 -11.94 -5.80
CA PHE A 292 30.31 -10.98 -5.73
C PHE A 292 28.99 -11.70 -5.56
N SER A 293 28.17 -11.21 -4.62
CA SER A 293 26.86 -11.78 -4.33
C SER A 293 25.76 -10.74 -4.47
N ARG A 294 24.62 -11.14 -5.02
CA ARG A 294 23.39 -10.34 -5.06
C ARG A 294 22.18 -11.14 -4.70
N GLU A 295 21.19 -10.46 -4.15
CA GLU A 295 19.99 -11.07 -3.66
C GLU A 295 18.78 -10.19 -3.96
N ALA A 296 17.64 -10.82 -4.15
CA ALA A 296 16.34 -10.17 -4.27
C ALA A 296 15.30 -11.06 -3.60
N ALA A 297 14.27 -10.43 -3.04
CA ALA A 297 13.24 -11.12 -2.30
C ALA A 297 11.86 -10.92 -2.92
N LEU A 298 11.01 -11.94 -2.75
CA LEU A 298 9.60 -11.96 -3.09
C LEU A 298 8.76 -12.27 -1.85
N PHE A 299 7.64 -11.59 -1.68
CA PHE A 299 6.66 -11.88 -0.63
C PHE A 299 5.26 -11.48 -1.09
N ALA A 300 4.22 -12.06 -0.51
CA ALA A 300 2.85 -11.83 -0.93
C ALA A 300 1.97 -11.33 0.22
N THR A 301 0.83 -10.74 -0.13
CA THR A 301 -0.26 -10.41 0.79
C THR A 301 -1.59 -10.58 0.09
N ARG A 302 -2.67 -10.70 0.87
CA ARG A 302 -4.02 -10.61 0.31
C ARG A 302 -4.45 -9.14 0.19
N PRO A 303 -5.41 -8.81 -0.69
CA PRO A 303 -5.93 -7.45 -0.82
C PRO A 303 -6.49 -6.95 0.51
N GLY A 304 -6.26 -5.68 0.82
CA GLY A 304 -6.69 -5.05 2.07
C GLY A 304 -5.83 -5.37 3.30
N ILE A 305 -4.79 -6.21 3.18
CA ILE A 305 -3.73 -6.34 4.20
C ILE A 305 -2.45 -5.73 3.66
N ILE A 306 -1.89 -4.76 4.37
CA ILE A 306 -0.53 -4.27 4.10
C ILE A 306 0.45 -5.34 4.61
N SER A 307 1.37 -5.77 3.76
CA SER A 307 2.46 -6.64 4.21
C SER A 307 3.27 -5.92 5.30
N PRO A 308 3.48 -6.53 6.48
CA PRO A 308 4.29 -5.95 7.56
C PRO A 308 5.73 -5.63 7.15
N LEU A 309 6.20 -6.24 6.06
CA LEU A 309 7.53 -6.02 5.50
C LEU A 309 7.63 -4.65 4.82
N ILE A 310 6.54 -4.09 4.31
CA ILE A 310 6.54 -2.77 3.67
C ILE A 310 6.22 -1.70 4.72
N ASN A 311 7.20 -0.85 5.02
CA ASN A 311 7.06 0.27 5.95
C ASN A 311 6.28 1.44 5.31
N ASN A 312 4.99 1.24 5.03
CA ASN A 312 4.14 2.25 4.40
C ASN A 312 3.61 3.29 5.40
N ASN A 313 4.43 3.80 6.30
CA ASN A 313 3.95 4.81 7.26
C ASN A 313 3.93 6.20 6.60
N ILE A 314 2.75 6.83 6.51
CA ILE A 314 2.65 8.25 6.12
C ILE A 314 2.52 9.15 7.35
N CYS A 315 3.17 10.30 7.30
CA CYS A 315 2.98 11.36 8.27
C CYS A 315 1.88 12.30 7.78
N ILE A 316 0.70 12.28 8.41
CA ILE A 316 -0.36 13.24 8.10
C ILE A 316 -0.44 14.34 9.18
N LYS A 317 -0.81 15.55 8.74
CA LYS A 317 -1.12 16.68 9.61
C LYS A 317 -2.63 16.71 9.83
N VAL A 318 -3.08 16.57 11.08
CA VAL A 318 -4.51 16.59 11.42
C VAL A 318 -4.79 17.63 12.49
N ASN A 319 -5.98 18.22 12.44
CA ASN A 319 -6.51 18.99 13.56
C ASN A 319 -7.01 18.01 14.62
N ARG A 320 -6.35 17.98 15.78
CA ARG A 320 -6.67 17.08 16.88
C ARG A 320 -7.25 17.87 18.05
N ILE A 321 -8.29 17.31 18.66
CA ILE A 321 -8.75 17.73 19.98
C ILE A 321 -7.93 16.95 21.01
N PHE A 322 -7.19 17.67 21.85
CA PHE A 322 -6.32 17.08 22.86
C PHE A 322 -7.04 16.80 24.18
N ASP A 323 -7.97 17.68 24.55
CA ASP A 323 -8.71 17.56 25.81
C ASP A 323 -10.01 18.40 25.77
N ILE A 324 -11.01 17.97 26.55
CA ILE A 324 -12.29 18.66 26.73
C ILE A 324 -12.60 18.71 28.22
N CYS A 325 -12.75 19.92 28.77
CA CYS A 325 -13.19 20.11 30.15
C CYS A 325 -14.58 20.74 30.17
N ARG A 326 -15.52 20.09 30.87
CA ARG A 326 -16.84 20.64 31.16
C ARG A 326 -16.96 20.99 32.64
N GLN A 327 -17.19 22.25 32.94
CA GLN A 327 -17.28 22.76 34.31
C GLN A 327 -18.65 23.40 34.56
N GLU A 328 -19.33 22.98 35.61
CA GLU A 328 -20.51 23.68 36.11
C GLU A 328 -20.09 24.89 36.95
N VAL A 329 -20.68 26.05 36.66
CA VAL A 329 -20.40 27.29 37.40
C VAL A 329 -21.69 27.90 37.95
N THR A 330 -21.66 28.19 39.25
CA THR A 330 -22.69 28.96 39.94
C THR A 330 -22.09 30.24 40.49
N LYS A 331 -22.63 31.40 40.12
CA LYS A 331 -22.19 32.70 40.64
C LYS A 331 -23.36 33.59 41.03
N THR A 332 -23.26 34.15 42.22
CA THR A 332 -24.25 35.07 42.77
C THR A 332 -23.68 36.49 42.81
N LYS A 333 -24.41 37.46 42.26
CA LYS A 333 -24.02 38.87 42.25
C LYS A 333 -25.19 39.75 42.69
N THR A 334 -24.89 40.74 43.53
CA THR A 334 -25.87 41.76 43.91
C THR A 334 -25.75 42.96 42.99
N LEU A 335 -26.85 43.37 42.39
CA LEU A 335 -26.92 44.47 41.42
C LEU A 335 -27.93 45.51 41.88
N HIS A 336 -27.61 46.79 41.71
CA HIS A 336 -28.56 47.87 41.95
C HIS A 336 -29.42 48.09 40.70
N ILE A 337 -30.74 48.03 40.86
CA ILE A 337 -31.71 48.29 39.81
C ILE A 337 -32.71 49.33 40.32
N SER A 338 -32.47 50.60 39.97
CA SER A 338 -33.20 51.75 40.53
C SER A 338 -34.71 51.65 40.33
N SER A 339 -35.17 51.04 39.23
CA SER A 339 -36.60 50.87 38.95
C SER A 339 -37.33 49.91 39.88
N LEU A 340 -36.62 49.12 40.70
CA LEU A 340 -37.25 48.26 41.72
C LEU A 340 -37.72 49.02 42.96
N LYS A 341 -37.27 50.26 43.16
CA LYS A 341 -37.78 51.10 44.25
C LYS A 341 -39.30 51.30 44.16
N TYR A 342 -39.85 51.19 42.95
CA TYR A 342 -41.26 51.43 42.63
C TYR A 342 -41.87 50.29 41.79
N GLY A 343 -41.27 49.11 41.80
CA GLY A 343 -41.68 48.00 40.94
C GLY A 343 -41.42 46.61 41.51
N THR A 344 -42.07 45.61 40.92
CA THR A 344 -41.94 44.19 41.31
C THR A 344 -41.09 43.45 40.28
N LEU A 345 -40.07 42.71 40.72
CA LEU A 345 -39.28 41.84 39.85
C LEU A 345 -40.13 40.64 39.39
N LEU A 346 -40.18 40.40 38.10
CA LEU A 346 -40.89 39.27 37.49
C LEU A 346 -39.97 38.08 37.17
N GLY A 347 -38.66 38.31 37.10
CA GLY A 347 -37.66 37.30 36.79
C GLY A 347 -36.48 37.87 36.01
N CYS A 348 -35.56 37.00 35.66
CA CYS A 348 -34.42 37.33 34.81
C CYS A 348 -34.31 36.36 33.63
N ARG A 349 -33.63 36.78 32.56
CA ARG A 349 -33.29 35.94 31.41
C ARG A 349 -31.93 36.33 30.87
N ILE A 350 -31.11 35.36 30.49
CA ILE A 350 -29.82 35.62 29.85
C ILE A 350 -30.05 35.87 28.35
N LYS A 351 -29.59 37.02 27.85
CA LYS A 351 -29.76 37.44 26.45
C LYS A 351 -28.55 37.16 25.59
N GLN A 352 -27.36 37.30 26.16
CA GLN A 352 -26.09 37.05 25.50
C GLN A 352 -25.10 36.48 26.53
N SER A 353 -24.25 35.58 26.06
CA SER A 353 -23.18 34.97 26.84
C SER A 353 -21.91 34.93 25.98
N HIS A 354 -20.79 35.34 26.55
CA HIS A 354 -19.48 35.28 25.90
C HIS A 354 -18.48 34.69 26.90
N CYS A 355 -17.71 33.70 26.46
CA CYS A 355 -16.52 33.25 27.16
C CYS A 355 -15.25 33.62 26.39
N SER A 356 -14.21 34.07 27.09
CA SER A 356 -12.90 34.31 26.50
C SER A 356 -11.80 33.73 27.39
N VAL A 357 -10.75 33.21 26.77
CA VAL A 357 -9.55 32.72 27.48
C VAL A 357 -8.68 33.92 27.82
N ILE A 358 -8.34 34.08 29.11
CA ILE A 358 -7.55 35.22 29.61
C ILE A 358 -6.07 34.82 29.72
N LYS A 359 -5.80 33.62 30.22
CA LYS A 359 -4.44 33.13 30.47
C LYS A 359 -4.41 31.60 30.43
N THR A 360 -3.40 31.07 29.78
CA THR A 360 -2.92 29.70 29.93
C THR A 360 -1.62 29.73 30.74
N SER A 361 -1.40 28.75 31.61
CA SER A 361 -0.05 28.50 32.16
C SER A 361 0.88 28.00 31.05
N GLU A 362 2.19 27.98 31.32
CA GLU A 362 3.18 27.44 30.39
C GLU A 362 2.84 25.98 30.02
N PRO A 363 3.01 25.60 28.75
CA PRO A 363 2.58 24.30 28.24
C PRO A 363 3.49 23.21 28.80
N ASP A 364 3.05 22.48 29.83
CA ASP A 364 3.56 21.15 30.15
C ASP A 364 2.55 20.34 30.98
N THR A 365 1.86 19.44 30.27
CA THR A 365 1.06 18.28 30.73
C THR A 365 -0.26 18.49 31.50
N VAL A 366 -0.48 19.56 32.27
CA VAL A 366 -1.83 20.00 32.71
C VAL A 366 -1.78 21.50 32.97
N SER A 367 -2.42 22.30 32.13
CA SER A 367 -2.40 23.75 32.28
C SER A 367 -3.66 24.28 32.95
N GLY A 368 -3.47 25.22 33.88
CA GLY A 368 -4.55 25.99 34.47
C GLY A 368 -5.02 27.05 33.47
N VAL A 369 -6.20 26.86 32.88
CA VAL A 369 -6.83 27.81 31.97
C VAL A 369 -7.70 28.76 32.77
N LYS A 370 -7.37 30.05 32.74
CA LYS A 370 -8.21 31.10 33.32
C LYS A 370 -9.07 31.72 32.23
N ILE A 371 -10.37 31.74 32.47
CA ILE A 371 -11.37 32.28 31.54
C ILE A 371 -12.16 33.42 32.15
N GLN A 372 -12.69 34.28 31.28
CA GLN A 372 -13.66 35.32 31.59
C GLN A 372 -15.01 34.92 31.04
N VAL A 373 -16.03 34.97 31.88
CA VAL A 373 -17.42 34.80 31.47
C VAL A 373 -18.14 36.14 31.60
N ALA A 374 -18.76 36.56 30.51
CA ALA A 374 -19.59 37.75 30.41
C ALA A 374 -21.02 37.36 30.04
N LEU A 375 -21.98 37.69 30.90
CA LEU A 375 -23.40 37.42 30.69
C LEU A 375 -24.19 38.73 30.69
N ASN A 376 -25.01 38.97 29.67
CA ASN A 376 -25.98 40.07 29.67
C ASN A 376 -27.32 39.56 30.17
N VAL A 377 -27.67 39.94 31.41
CA VAL A 377 -28.89 39.50 32.09
C VAL A 377 -29.98 40.57 31.93
N GLU A 378 -31.10 40.18 31.31
CA GLU A 378 -32.33 40.94 31.22
C GLU A 378 -33.17 40.73 32.48
N TYR A 379 -33.50 41.82 33.17
CA TYR A 379 -34.45 41.85 34.28
C TYR A 379 -35.79 42.37 33.79
N ARG A 380 -36.85 41.63 34.08
CA ARG A 380 -38.23 42.04 33.78
C ARG A 380 -38.87 42.58 35.04
N ILE A 381 -39.29 43.84 35.02
CA ILE A 381 -39.79 44.53 36.20
C ILE A 381 -41.13 45.16 35.88
N LYS A 382 -42.12 44.97 36.74
CA LYS A 382 -43.43 45.61 36.63
C LYS A 382 -43.44 46.90 37.43
N VAL A 383 -43.53 48.05 36.76
CA VAL A 383 -43.59 49.39 37.36
C VAL A 383 -44.89 50.05 36.93
N HIS A 384 -45.77 50.41 37.89
CA HIS A 384 -47.07 51.04 37.62
C HIS A 384 -47.89 50.36 36.50
N GLY A 385 -47.90 49.02 36.49
CA GLY A 385 -48.65 48.22 35.49
C GLY A 385 -47.93 47.97 34.17
N ARG A 386 -46.78 48.61 33.90
CA ARG A 386 -45.97 48.38 32.67
C ARG A 386 -44.77 47.48 32.96
N ILE A 387 -44.45 46.58 32.04
CA ILE A 387 -43.23 45.75 32.11
C ILE A 387 -42.08 46.52 31.44
N ILE A 388 -41.01 46.75 32.19
CA ILE A 388 -39.76 47.30 31.68
C ILE A 388 -38.68 46.22 31.68
N HIS A 389 -37.77 46.33 30.72
CA HIS A 389 -36.64 45.43 30.53
C HIS A 389 -35.36 46.18 30.83
N ILE A 390 -34.56 45.67 31.76
CA ILE A 390 -33.28 46.28 32.13
C ILE A 390 -32.18 45.26 31.90
N LEU A 391 -31.19 45.61 31.09
CA LEU A 391 -30.01 44.78 30.88
C LEU A 391 -28.92 45.17 31.89
N LYS A 392 -28.36 44.19 32.60
CA LYS A 392 -27.16 44.37 33.41
C LYS A 392 -26.14 43.27 33.10
N PRO A 393 -24.87 43.62 32.90
CA PRO A 393 -23.83 42.63 32.68
C PRO A 393 -23.37 42.01 34.00
N ILE A 394 -23.14 40.71 33.98
CA ILE A 394 -22.49 39.95 35.04
C ILE A 394 -21.19 39.38 34.46
N TYR A 395 -20.07 39.71 35.10
CA TYR A 395 -18.76 39.20 34.78
C TYR A 395 -18.22 38.39 35.94
N PHE A 396 -17.61 37.24 35.65
CA PHE A 396 -16.84 36.46 36.60
C PHE A 396 -15.72 35.71 35.88
N THR A 397 -14.73 35.25 36.66
CA THR A 397 -13.66 34.39 36.16
C THR A 397 -13.82 32.98 36.70
N ALA A 398 -13.47 32.00 35.88
CA ALA A 398 -13.37 30.61 36.28
C ALA A 398 -11.99 30.06 35.88
N THR A 399 -11.61 28.96 36.51
CA THR A 399 -10.36 28.25 36.21
C THR A 399 -10.68 26.78 36.07
N ALA A 400 -10.09 26.17 35.05
CA ALA A 400 -10.20 24.75 34.76
C ALA A 400 -8.83 24.22 34.35
N ASN A 401 -8.65 22.91 34.52
CA ASN A 401 -7.45 22.22 34.10
C ASN A 401 -7.73 21.57 32.74
N LEU A 402 -6.82 21.78 31.80
CA LEU A 402 -6.92 21.26 30.44
C LEU A 402 -5.52 20.88 29.95
N ALA A 403 -5.37 19.74 29.27
CA ALA A 403 -4.12 19.41 28.60
C ALA A 403 -3.96 20.27 27.32
N ILE A 404 -2.91 21.08 27.29
CA ILE A 404 -2.63 22.02 26.19
C ILE A 404 -1.21 21.79 25.72
N PRO A 405 -1.01 20.91 24.72
CA PRO A 405 0.29 20.76 24.08
C PRO A 405 0.76 22.05 23.41
N GLU A 406 2.07 22.18 23.23
CA GLU A 406 2.66 23.32 22.51
C GLU A 406 2.05 23.46 21.10
N GLY A 407 1.78 24.71 20.68
CA GLY A 407 1.15 25.00 19.39
C GLY A 407 -0.37 24.77 19.33
N SER A 408 -1.02 24.45 20.45
CA SER A 408 -2.47 24.27 20.54
C SER A 408 -3.20 25.58 20.87
N SER A 409 -4.46 25.66 20.47
CA SER A 409 -5.40 26.72 20.79
C SER A 409 -6.46 26.22 21.79
N VAL A 410 -7.04 27.12 22.57
CA VAL A 410 -8.13 26.81 23.51
C VAL A 410 -9.37 27.60 23.14
N SER A 411 -10.48 26.90 22.94
CA SER A 411 -11.80 27.52 22.75
C SER A 411 -12.63 27.41 24.04
N CYS A 412 -13.60 28.33 24.19
CA CYS A 412 -14.48 28.34 25.35
C CYS A 412 -15.93 28.66 24.95
N GLU A 413 -16.86 27.82 25.38
CA GLU A 413 -18.29 27.96 25.10
C GLU A 413 -19.11 27.91 26.40
N ILE A 414 -20.19 28.70 26.45
CA ILE A 414 -21.15 28.70 27.57
C ILE A 414 -22.41 27.98 27.12
N GLN A 415 -22.73 26.88 27.79
CA GLN A 415 -23.87 26.04 27.49
C GLN A 415 -24.98 26.20 28.55
N ASN A 416 -26.21 26.35 28.06
CA ASN A 416 -27.44 26.39 28.86
C ASN A 416 -27.41 27.36 30.06
N PRO A 417 -27.03 28.64 29.88
CA PRO A 417 -26.95 29.56 30.99
C PRO A 417 -28.37 29.92 31.49
N THR A 418 -28.61 29.74 32.78
CA THR A 418 -29.85 30.12 33.47
C THR A 418 -29.59 31.15 34.55
N CYS A 419 -30.64 31.86 34.98
CA CYS A 419 -30.53 32.80 36.08
C CYS A 419 -31.77 32.76 36.97
N GLU A 420 -31.55 32.98 38.26
CA GLU A 420 -32.56 33.16 39.29
C GLU A 420 -32.28 34.46 40.02
N SER A 421 -33.32 35.18 40.43
CA SER A 421 -33.15 36.50 41.01
C SER A 421 -34.15 36.79 42.13
N THR A 422 -33.64 37.30 43.25
CA THR A 422 -34.41 37.64 44.44
C THR A 422 -34.19 39.11 44.80
N VAL A 423 -35.27 39.83 45.10
CA VAL A 423 -35.21 41.24 45.50
C VAL A 423 -34.70 41.35 46.93
N ILE A 424 -33.78 42.28 47.16
CA ILE A 424 -33.24 42.65 48.48
C ILE A 424 -33.56 44.14 48.73
N GLU A 425 -33.55 44.56 49.99
CA GLU A 425 -33.76 45.95 50.41
C GLU A 425 -32.89 46.96 49.64
N GLY A 426 -33.45 48.17 49.44
CA GLY A 426 -32.74 49.28 48.80
C GLY A 426 -32.67 49.22 47.28
N GLY A 427 -33.60 48.52 46.61
CA GLY A 427 -33.64 48.40 45.14
C GLY A 427 -32.47 47.58 44.59
N LYS A 428 -32.03 46.56 45.35
CA LYS A 428 -30.98 45.62 44.96
C LYS A 428 -31.61 44.29 44.57
N VAL A 429 -30.99 43.59 43.63
CA VAL A 429 -31.35 42.21 43.27
C VAL A 429 -30.13 41.36 43.46
N GLN A 430 -30.30 40.25 44.16
CA GLN A 430 -29.33 39.17 44.16
C GLN A 430 -29.69 38.21 43.04
N THR A 431 -28.78 38.06 42.09
CA THR A 431 -28.95 37.17 40.93
C THR A 431 -27.93 36.06 41.01
N THR A 432 -28.41 34.81 40.98
CA THR A 432 -27.59 33.62 40.82
C THR A 432 -27.67 33.18 39.36
N VAL A 433 -26.52 33.02 38.72
CA VAL A 433 -26.40 32.44 37.37
C VAL A 433 -25.82 31.04 37.48
N ASN A 434 -26.39 30.09 36.74
CA ASN A 434 -25.89 28.73 36.59
C ASN A 434 -25.59 28.49 35.11
N ALA A 435 -24.42 27.98 34.78
CA ALA A 435 -24.06 27.64 33.41
C ALA A 435 -23.07 26.48 33.37
N PHE A 436 -23.01 25.79 32.23
CA PHE A 436 -21.89 24.91 31.91
C PHE A 436 -20.90 25.65 31.05
N ILE A 437 -19.63 25.52 31.35
CA ILE A 437 -18.54 26.00 30.51
C ILE A 437 -17.86 24.80 29.90
N GLN A 438 -17.81 24.75 28.56
CA GLN A 438 -17.02 23.78 27.82
C GLN A 438 -15.74 24.46 27.34
N LEU A 439 -14.60 23.86 27.68
CA LEU A 439 -13.29 24.24 27.18
C LEU A 439 -12.76 23.10 26.31
N GLU A 440 -12.18 23.45 25.17
CA GLU A 440 -11.61 22.49 24.23
C GLU A 440 -10.21 22.96 23.82
N SER A 441 -9.24 22.06 23.93
CA SER A 441 -7.86 22.28 23.47
C SER A 441 -7.71 21.59 22.12
N SER A 442 -7.33 22.33 21.08
CA SER A 442 -7.15 21.78 19.74
C SER A 442 -5.97 22.40 19.00
N GLY A 443 -5.28 21.60 18.18
CA GLY A 443 -4.10 22.04 17.43
C GLY A 443 -3.75 21.08 16.31
N ILE A 444 -2.69 21.42 15.56
CA ILE A 444 -2.20 20.58 14.46
C ILE A 444 -1.22 19.56 15.05
N ASP A 445 -1.57 18.28 14.93
CA ASP A 445 -0.71 17.16 15.31
C ASP A 445 -0.20 16.43 14.07
N ARG A 446 1.01 15.87 14.15
CA ARG A 446 1.55 14.99 13.11
C ARG A 446 1.41 13.56 13.60
N ILE A 447 0.49 12.82 12.98
CA ILE A 447 0.32 11.41 13.28
C ILE A 447 0.95 10.58 12.17
N VAL A 448 1.71 9.57 12.58
CA VAL A 448 2.15 8.51 11.70
C VAL A 448 1.00 7.52 11.61
N ILE A 449 0.47 7.36 10.41
CA ILE A 449 -0.55 6.34 10.14
C ILE A 449 -0.01 5.34 9.12
N PRO A 450 -0.31 4.04 9.26
CA PRO A 450 -0.05 3.10 8.20
C PRO A 450 -0.88 3.52 6.98
N PHE A 451 -0.21 3.82 5.87
CA PHE A 451 -0.81 4.09 4.58
C PHE A 451 -1.16 2.78 3.91
N VAL A 452 -2.44 2.58 3.68
CA VAL A 452 -2.92 1.51 2.81
C VAL A 452 -2.74 1.98 1.36
N ALA A 453 -1.55 1.76 0.80
CA ALA A 453 -1.38 1.77 -0.65
C ALA A 453 -2.14 0.56 -1.20
N GLY A 454 -3.44 0.71 -1.40
CA GLY A 454 -4.30 -0.41 -1.78
C GLY A 454 -5.76 -0.06 -2.01
N CYS A 455 -6.14 1.22 -2.01
CA CYS A 455 -7.38 1.59 -2.70
C CYS A 455 -7.05 1.72 -4.19
N PRO A 456 -7.43 0.75 -5.05
CA PRO A 456 -7.48 1.03 -6.48
C PRO A 456 -8.33 2.29 -6.67
N ILE A 457 -7.87 3.19 -7.55
CA ILE A 457 -8.38 4.56 -7.73
C ILE A 457 -9.88 4.59 -8.13
N GLY A 458 -10.52 3.44 -8.34
CA GLY A 458 -11.95 3.30 -8.62
C GLY A 458 -12.92 3.16 -7.43
N LEU A 459 -12.46 3.07 -6.17
CA LEU A 459 -13.34 2.83 -5.00
C LEU A 459 -13.64 4.07 -4.14
N CYS A 460 -13.05 5.23 -4.43
CA CYS A 460 -13.51 6.48 -3.83
C CYS A 460 -14.68 7.01 -4.68
N PRO A 461 -15.93 7.02 -4.19
CA PRO A 461 -17.00 7.67 -4.92
C PRO A 461 -16.62 9.14 -5.09
N VAL A 462 -16.42 9.53 -6.35
CA VAL A 462 -16.38 10.93 -6.72
C VAL A 462 -17.75 11.47 -6.32
N ASN A 463 -17.81 12.26 -5.26
CA ASN A 463 -19.02 13.00 -4.91
C ASN A 463 -19.27 14.01 -6.05
N THR A 464 -19.96 13.57 -7.10
CA THR A 464 -20.43 14.41 -8.20
C THR A 464 -21.61 15.30 -7.82
N ASN A 465 -22.00 15.32 -6.54
CA ASN A 465 -23.05 16.21 -6.03
C ASN A 465 -22.51 17.56 -5.53
N GLY A 466 -21.48 18.07 -6.20
CA GLY A 466 -21.11 19.49 -6.16
C GLY A 466 -21.81 20.27 -7.28
N ALA A 467 -23.14 20.17 -7.37
CA ALA A 467 -23.92 21.04 -8.25
C ALA A 467 -24.12 22.41 -7.57
N GLU A 468 -23.37 23.35 -8.13
CA GLU A 468 -23.39 24.81 -8.02
C GLU A 468 -24.64 25.47 -7.44
N ALA A 469 -24.39 26.34 -6.46
CA ALA A 469 -25.27 27.44 -6.14
C ALA A 469 -25.15 28.54 -7.20
N GLY A 470 -26.29 28.93 -7.79
CA GLY A 470 -26.53 30.29 -8.29
C GLY A 470 -26.55 30.46 -9.82
N ASN A 471 -27.75 30.59 -10.40
CA ASN A 471 -28.14 31.87 -11.02
C ASN A 471 -29.62 31.89 -11.42
N GLU A 472 -30.29 32.96 -11.00
CA GLU A 472 -31.54 33.46 -11.57
C GLU A 472 -31.37 33.76 -13.07
N SER A 473 -32.34 33.37 -13.89
CA SER A 473 -32.94 34.28 -14.88
C SER A 473 -34.25 33.72 -15.42
N ASP A 474 -35.26 34.58 -15.38
CA ASP A 474 -36.52 34.47 -16.09
C ASP A 474 -36.33 34.26 -17.59
N ASN A 475 -37.15 33.40 -18.20
CA ASN A 475 -38.02 33.83 -19.30
C ASN A 475 -39.03 32.74 -19.70
N ASP A 476 -40.28 33.19 -19.79
CA ASP A 476 -41.41 32.60 -20.49
C ASP A 476 -41.07 32.11 -21.91
N THR A 477 -41.65 30.97 -22.32
CA THR A 477 -42.61 30.93 -23.45
C THR A 477 -43.24 29.54 -23.64
N ASP A 478 -44.57 29.54 -23.57
CA ASP A 478 -45.55 28.89 -24.46
C ASP A 478 -45.42 27.41 -24.91
N ALA A 479 -46.34 26.62 -24.35
CA ALA A 479 -47.47 25.97 -25.03
C ALA A 479 -47.28 24.99 -26.21
N ASN A 480 -47.85 23.80 -25.95
CA ASN A 480 -48.82 23.03 -26.75
C ASN A 480 -48.38 21.92 -27.73
N ASP A 481 -49.22 20.88 -27.65
CA ASP A 481 -49.51 19.79 -28.59
C ASP A 481 -48.40 18.76 -28.87
N GLY A 482 -48.65 17.45 -28.90
CA GLY A 482 -49.90 16.72 -28.81
C GLY A 482 -49.70 15.29 -29.32
N LYS A 483 -50.49 14.38 -28.75
CA LYS A 483 -50.97 13.09 -29.28
C LYS A 483 -50.01 11.92 -29.57
N ALA A 484 -50.51 10.79 -29.06
CA ALA A 484 -50.19 9.41 -29.32
C ALA A 484 -50.40 9.00 -30.79
N ASP A 485 -49.78 7.88 -31.17
CA ASP A 485 -50.52 6.73 -31.70
C ASP A 485 -49.72 5.43 -31.51
N ASP A 486 -50.45 4.42 -31.04
CA ASP A 486 -50.11 3.00 -30.99
C ASP A 486 -49.96 2.43 -32.41
N VAL A 487 -49.05 1.46 -32.63
CA VAL A 487 -49.34 0.27 -33.47
C VAL A 487 -48.56 -0.94 -32.96
N GLU A 488 -49.34 -1.99 -32.68
CA GLU A 488 -49.05 -3.37 -32.32
C GLU A 488 -48.46 -4.24 -33.45
N LEU A 489 -47.75 -5.29 -33.01
CA LEU A 489 -47.69 -6.67 -33.53
C LEU A 489 -47.10 -6.95 -34.93
N THR A 490 -46.14 -7.88 -34.99
CA THR A 490 -46.45 -9.31 -35.24
C THR A 490 -45.22 -10.20 -35.09
N ASP A 491 -45.47 -11.38 -34.51
CA ASP A 491 -44.63 -12.57 -34.48
C ASP A 491 -44.36 -13.15 -35.88
N SER A 492 -43.27 -13.91 -36.03
CA SER A 492 -43.31 -15.38 -36.19
C SER A 492 -42.17 -15.98 -37.03
N GLU A 493 -41.48 -16.91 -36.38
CA GLU A 493 -41.10 -18.27 -36.82
C GLU A 493 -40.26 -18.57 -38.09
N LYS A 494 -39.32 -19.52 -37.86
CA LYS A 494 -38.90 -20.65 -38.73
C LYS A 494 -37.95 -20.32 -39.90
N ASP A 495 -37.00 -21.14 -40.33
CA ASP A 495 -36.71 -22.56 -40.08
C ASP A 495 -35.29 -22.89 -40.61
N THR A 496 -34.62 -23.83 -39.93
CA THR A 496 -33.76 -24.96 -40.38
C THR A 496 -32.70 -24.94 -41.51
N ALA A 497 -31.75 -25.87 -41.31
CA ALA A 497 -30.80 -26.57 -42.21
C ALA A 497 -29.39 -25.93 -42.35
N ASP A 498 -28.28 -26.48 -41.86
CA ASP A 498 -27.72 -27.86 -41.86
C ASP A 498 -27.05 -28.24 -43.20
N LEU A 499 -25.92 -28.97 -43.09
CA LEU A 499 -24.90 -29.38 -44.09
C LEU A 499 -23.56 -28.61 -43.97
N LYS A 500 -22.37 -29.22 -44.06
CA LYS A 500 -21.79 -30.56 -43.83
C LYS A 500 -20.30 -30.43 -44.23
N ASP A 501 -19.45 -31.27 -43.63
CA ASP A 501 -18.03 -31.48 -43.92
C ASP A 501 -17.66 -31.63 -45.41
N GLU A 502 -16.41 -31.31 -45.76
CA GLU A 502 -15.42 -32.31 -46.21
C GLU A 502 -13.98 -31.75 -46.42
N SER A 503 -13.02 -32.66 -46.22
CA SER A 503 -11.54 -32.66 -46.37
C SER A 503 -10.66 -32.10 -45.26
#